data_AF-A0AAJ1JAE7-F1
#
_entry.id   AF-A0AAJ1JAE7-F1
#
_cell.length_a   1.000
_cell.length_b   1.000
_cell.length_c   1.000
_cell.angle_alpha   90.00
_cell.angle_beta   90.00
_cell.angle_gamma   90.00
#
_symmetry.space_group_name_H-M   'P 1'
#
loop_
_entity.id
_entity.type
_entity.pdbx_description
1 polymer ?
#
loop_
_entity_poly.entity_id
_entity_poly.type
_entity_poly.pdbx_seq_one_letter_code
_entity_poly.pdbx_strand_id
1 'polypeptide(L)'
;MSFINMNDIIYFSWRVFFACFGLPIVYYMFGLAIKNCLLNQPSPFYGFFLNLCVLVFILSIVASFPVSIYADHKLKKSGYIKCERTSLIAPNKYVKNMKVCN
;
A
#
# COMPACT_ATOMS: atom_id res chain seq x y z
N MET A 1 -20.93 16.36 11.49
CA MET A 1 -21.03 15.17 10.59
C MET A 1 -19.60 14.73 10.29
N SER A 2 -19.05 13.86 11.14
CA SER A 2 -17.61 13.58 11.22
C SER A 2 -17.38 12.08 11.00
N PHE A 3 -17.36 11.65 9.73
CA PHE A 3 -17.43 10.22 9.36
C PHE A 3 -16.07 9.49 9.36
N ILE A 4 -15.06 10.05 10.03
CA ILE A 4 -13.79 9.36 10.26
C ILE A 4 -13.39 9.65 11.70
N ASN A 5 -13.78 8.77 12.62
CA ASN A 5 -13.23 8.74 13.96
C ASN A 5 -11.73 8.42 13.80
N MET A 6 -10.89 9.45 13.76
CA MET A 6 -9.46 9.26 13.61
C MET A 6 -8.95 8.58 14.88
N ASN A 7 -8.61 7.29 14.76
CA ASN A 7 -8.02 6.54 15.85
C ASN A 7 -6.76 7.25 16.39
N ASP A 8 -6.45 7.03 17.66
CA ASP A 8 -5.28 7.62 18.31
C ASP A 8 -3.96 7.17 17.68
N ILE A 9 -3.99 6.10 16.86
CA ILE A 9 -2.85 5.52 16.16
C ILE A 9 -3.18 5.39 14.68
N ILE A 10 -2.31 5.94 13.84
CA ILE A 10 -2.39 5.82 12.38
C ILE A 10 -1.11 5.15 11.88
N TYR A 11 -1.28 4.05 11.16
CA TYR A 11 -0.17 3.34 10.50
C TYR A 11 -0.14 3.76 9.03
N PHE A 12 0.94 4.38 8.61
CA PHE A 12 1.12 4.80 7.23
C PHE A 12 2.44 4.27 6.67
N SER A 13 2.37 3.50 5.60
CA SER A 13 3.55 2.94 4.94
C SER A 13 3.33 2.88 3.45
N TRP A 14 4.35 3.30 2.69
CA TRP A 14 4.43 3.12 1.25
C TRP A 14 4.18 1.64 0.86
N ARG A 15 4.58 0.68 1.71
CA ARG A 15 4.34 -0.77 1.54
C ARG A 15 2.86 -1.14 1.41
N VAL A 16 1.95 -0.37 2.01
CA VAL A 16 0.50 -0.61 1.88
C VAL A 16 0.05 -0.40 0.44
N PHE A 17 0.61 0.59 -0.26
CA PHE A 17 0.35 0.81 -1.68
C PHE A 17 0.84 -0.39 -2.51
N PHE A 18 2.04 -0.90 -2.23
CA PHE A 18 2.55 -2.10 -2.90
C PHE A 18 1.64 -3.30 -2.69
N ALA A 19 1.18 -3.53 -1.46
CA ALA A 19 0.29 -4.64 -1.16
C ALA A 19 -1.07 -4.49 -1.86
N CYS A 20 -1.70 -3.32 -1.77
CA CYS A 20 -3.03 -3.08 -2.36
C CYS A 20 -3.01 -3.18 -3.90
N PHE A 21 -2.02 -2.56 -4.56
CA PHE A 21 -1.97 -2.52 -6.02
C PHE A 21 -1.25 -3.73 -6.64
N GLY A 22 -0.38 -4.41 -5.90
CA GLY A 22 0.32 -5.62 -6.37
C GLY A 22 -0.51 -6.90 -6.28
N LEU A 23 -1.43 -6.99 -5.31
CA LEU A 23 -2.29 -8.17 -5.11
C LEU A 23 -3.09 -8.61 -6.35
N PRO A 24 -3.76 -7.72 -7.12
CA PRO A 24 -4.48 -8.14 -8.33
C PRO A 24 -3.55 -8.74 -9.41
N ILE A 25 -2.31 -8.25 -9.51
CA ILE A 25 -1.32 -8.80 -10.44
C ILE A 25 -0.94 -10.21 -10.00
N VAL A 26 -0.57 -10.39 -8.72
CA VAL A 26 -0.19 -11.69 -8.17
C VAL A 26 -1.33 -12.71 -8.28
N TYR A 27 -2.56 -12.30 -8.01
CA TYR A 27 -3.73 -13.16 -8.15
C TYR A 27 -3.93 -13.61 -9.60
N TYR A 28 -3.76 -12.70 -10.56
CA TYR A 28 -3.82 -13.02 -11.99
C TYR A 28 -2.70 -14.00 -12.41
N MET A 29 -1.46 -13.77 -11.97
CA MET A 29 -0.33 -14.71 -12.19
C MET A 29 -0.68 -16.11 -11.68
N PHE A 30 -1.22 -16.18 -10.47
CA PHE A 30 -1.51 -17.43 -9.79
C PHE A 30 -2.61 -18.22 -10.52
N GLY A 31 -3.66 -17.53 -10.97
CA GLY A 31 -4.71 -18.14 -11.79
C GLY A 31 -4.20 -18.67 -13.13
N LEU A 32 -3.30 -17.94 -13.81
CA LEU A 32 -2.67 -18.42 -15.03
C LEU A 32 -1.75 -19.63 -14.78
N ALA A 33 -0.98 -19.62 -13.69
CA ALA A 33 -0.12 -20.74 -13.32
C ALA A 33 -0.93 -22.02 -13.09
N ILE A 34 -2.06 -21.93 -12.37
CA ILE A 34 -2.97 -23.06 -12.17
C ILE A 34 -3.54 -23.54 -13.49
N LYS A 35 -4.02 -22.63 -14.35
CA LYS A 35 -4.56 -23.00 -15.68
C LYS A 35 -3.51 -23.69 -16.55
N ASN A 36 -2.30 -23.15 -16.63
CA ASN A 36 -1.22 -23.74 -17.42
C ASN A 36 -0.82 -25.12 -16.88
N CYS A 37 -0.83 -25.31 -15.55
CA CYS A 37 -0.56 -26.59 -14.90
C CYS A 37 -1.65 -27.64 -15.18
N LEU A 38 -2.93 -27.24 -15.16
CA LEU A 38 -4.07 -28.15 -15.35
C LEU A 38 -4.35 -28.47 -16.83
N LEU A 39 -4.26 -27.47 -17.70
CA LEU A 39 -4.59 -27.61 -19.12
C LEU A 39 -3.38 -27.98 -19.98
N ASN A 40 -2.17 -27.99 -19.41
CA ASN A 40 -0.89 -28.23 -20.11
C ASN A 40 -0.68 -27.36 -21.36
N GLN A 41 -1.44 -26.27 -21.46
CA GLN A 41 -1.45 -25.35 -22.58
C GLN A 41 -0.83 -24.03 -22.11
N PRO A 42 0.22 -23.53 -22.78
CA PRO A 42 0.80 -22.25 -22.45
C PRO A 42 -0.19 -21.14 -22.83
N SER A 43 -0.87 -20.57 -21.84
CA SER A 43 -1.63 -19.34 -22.06
C SER A 43 -0.65 -18.16 -22.19
N PRO A 44 -0.83 -17.29 -23.20
CA PRO A 44 0.06 -16.16 -23.41
C PRO A 44 -0.02 -15.20 -22.23
N PHE A 45 1.15 -14.83 -21.70
CA PHE A 45 1.31 -13.90 -20.60
C PHE A 45 1.20 -12.44 -21.08
N TYR A 46 0.13 -12.10 -21.79
CA TYR A 46 -0.14 -10.73 -22.19
C TYR A 46 -1.66 -10.50 -22.29
N GLY A 47 -2.11 -9.35 -21.83
CA GLY A 47 -3.50 -8.98 -21.91
C GLY A 47 -3.72 -7.54 -21.47
N PHE A 48 -4.79 -6.93 -21.99
CA PHE A 48 -5.17 -5.57 -21.66
C PHE A 48 -5.29 -5.35 -20.14
N PHE A 49 -5.88 -6.33 -19.44
CA PHE A 49 -6.03 -6.29 -17.98
C PHE A 49 -4.69 -6.24 -17.23
N LEU A 50 -3.73 -7.07 -17.63
CA LEU A 50 -2.41 -7.15 -17.01
C LEU A 50 -1.62 -5.85 -17.22
N ASN A 51 -1.63 -5.33 -18.45
CA ASN A 51 -1.00 -4.05 -18.78
C ASN A 51 -1.61 -2.89 -17.97
N LEU A 52 -2.94 -2.86 -17.85
CA LEU A 52 -3.63 -1.86 -17.05
C LEU A 52 -3.24 -1.95 -15.57
N CYS A 53 -3.22 -3.15 -14.98
CA CYS A 53 -2.80 -3.35 -13.60
C CYS A 53 -1.34 -2.94 -13.37
N VAL A 54 -0.43 -3.29 -14.27
CA VAL A 54 0.99 -2.90 -14.17
C VAL A 54 1.16 -1.39 -14.29
N LEU A 55 0.44 -0.74 -15.21
CA LEU A 55 0.48 0.72 -15.37
C LEU A 55 -0.03 1.41 -14.10
N VAL A 56 -1.17 0.99 -13.55
CA VAL A 56 -1.71 1.51 -12.28
C VAL A 56 -0.72 1.28 -11.14
N PHE A 57 -0.08 0.11 -11.09
CA PHE A 57 0.92 -0.19 -10.06
C PHE A 57 2.11 0.77 -10.12
N ILE A 58 2.66 1.02 -11.31
CA ILE A 58 3.77 1.97 -11.50
C ILE A 58 3.34 3.39 -11.11
N LEU A 59 2.15 3.84 -11.55
CA LEU A 59 1.61 5.13 -11.16
C LEU A 59 1.44 5.26 -9.64
N SER A 60 0.96 4.21 -8.98
CA SER A 60 0.82 4.18 -7.52
C SER A 60 2.16 4.25 -6.80
N ILE A 61 3.24 3.66 -7.35
CA ILE A 61 4.59 3.80 -6.80
C ILE A 61 5.05 5.25 -6.88
N VAL A 62 4.90 5.88 -8.05
CA VAL A 62 5.28 7.28 -8.24
C VAL A 62 4.45 8.20 -7.34
N ALA A 63 3.14 7.96 -7.25
CA ALA A 63 2.22 8.72 -6.41
C ALA A 63 2.43 8.45 -4.91
N SER A 64 3.04 7.33 -4.50
CA SER A 64 3.28 7.01 -3.09
C SER A 64 4.15 8.05 -2.39
N PHE A 65 5.11 8.65 -3.12
CA PHE A 65 6.00 9.67 -2.58
C PHE A 65 5.27 10.98 -2.23
N PRO A 66 4.57 11.68 -3.16
CA PRO A 66 3.83 12.89 -2.84
C PRO A 66 2.69 12.62 -1.84
N VAL A 67 2.02 11.46 -1.93
CA VAL A 67 0.98 11.09 -0.96
C VAL A 67 1.58 10.92 0.45
N SER A 68 2.78 10.35 0.58
CA SER A 68 3.46 10.23 1.87
C SER A 68 3.80 11.59 2.48
N ILE A 69 4.27 12.54 1.68
CA ILE A 69 4.57 13.91 2.15
C ILE A 69 3.28 14.61 2.57
N TYR A 70 2.24 14.52 1.74
CA TYR A 70 0.94 15.12 2.02
C TYR A 70 0.33 14.55 3.31
N ALA A 71 0.37 13.24 3.49
CA ALA A 71 -0.11 12.57 4.69
C ALA A 71 0.67 13.02 5.93
N ASP A 72 2.01 13.06 5.89
CA ASP A 72 2.83 13.52 7.01
C ASP A 72 2.50 14.97 7.40
N HIS A 73 2.40 15.87 6.42
CA HIS A 73 2.06 17.28 6.67
C HIS A 73 0.65 17.44 7.24
N LYS A 74 -0.34 16.71 6.69
CA LYS A 74 -1.72 16.73 7.18
C LYS A 74 -1.82 16.21 8.62
N LEU A 75 -1.11 15.13 8.93
CA LEU A 75 -1.10 14.50 10.26
C LEU A 75 -0.45 15.41 11.30
N LYS A 76 0.70 16.02 10.97
CA LYS A 76 1.35 17.03 11.83
C LYS A 76 0.45 18.23 12.10
N LYS A 77 -0.23 18.74 11.07
CA LYS A 77 -1.21 19.85 11.22
C LYS A 77 -2.39 19.47 12.12
N SER A 78 -2.76 18.19 12.16
CA SER A 78 -3.81 17.66 13.06
C SER A 78 -3.31 17.32 14.47
N GLY A 79 -2.05 17.63 14.81
CA GLY A 79 -1.46 17.40 16.14
C GLY A 79 -0.92 15.99 16.35
N TYR A 80 -0.75 15.17 15.31
CA TYR A 80 -0.11 13.87 15.42
C TYR A 80 1.43 13.99 15.37
N ILE A 81 2.08 13.21 16.21
CA ILE A 81 3.54 13.09 16.31
C ILE A 81 3.93 11.75 15.68
N LYS A 82 5.02 11.75 14.91
CA LYS A 82 5.57 10.55 14.31
C LYS A 82 6.46 9.83 15.33
N CYS A 83 6.16 8.58 15.65
CA CYS A 83 7.03 7.77 16.50
C CYS A 83 8.33 7.43 15.76
N GLU A 84 9.42 7.29 16.52
CA GLU A 84 10.65 6.72 15.99
C GLU A 84 10.40 5.27 15.56
N ARG A 85 10.96 4.88 14.41
CA ARG A 85 10.81 3.52 13.91
C ARG A 85 11.80 2.63 14.64
N THR A 86 11.30 1.66 15.37
CA THR A 86 12.10 0.59 15.99
C THR A 86 12.74 -0.35 14.97
N SER A 87 12.24 -0.38 13.72
CA SER A 87 12.81 -1.17 12.63
C SER A 87 12.61 -0.48 11.27
N LEU A 88 13.55 -0.65 10.34
CA LEU A 88 13.44 -0.22 8.93
C LEU A 88 12.25 -0.86 8.20
N ILE A 89 11.74 -1.98 8.71
CA ILE A 89 10.63 -2.72 8.11
C ILE A 89 9.28 -2.20 8.62
N ALA A 90 9.27 -1.57 9.80
CA ALA A 90 8.04 -1.14 10.45
C ALA A 90 7.34 0.01 9.67
N PRO A 91 6.00 -0.01 9.58
CA PRO A 91 5.23 1.13 9.05
C PRO A 91 5.47 2.38 9.91
N ASN A 92 5.29 3.59 9.35
CA ASN A 92 5.33 4.79 10.19
C ASN A 92 4.11 4.77 11.12
N LYS A 93 4.36 4.95 12.41
CA LYS A 93 3.32 5.09 13.43
C LYS A 93 3.17 6.57 13.76
N TYR A 94 1.95 7.09 13.63
CA TYR A 94 1.59 8.44 14.04
C TYR A 94 0.64 8.36 15.23
N VAL A 95 0.94 9.09 16.30
CA VAL A 95 0.16 9.10 17.54
C VAL A 95 -0.10 10.53 18.03
N LYS A 96 -1.22 10.76 18.70
CA LYS A 96 -1.48 12.07 19.36
C LYS A 96 -0.74 12.23 20.68
N ASN A 97 -0.45 11.12 21.36
CA ASN A 97 0.21 11.13 22.66
C ASN A 97 1.50 10.31 22.61
N MET A 98 2.64 10.96 22.91
CA MET A 98 3.97 10.36 22.85
C MET A 98 4.10 9.12 23.75
N LYS A 99 3.32 9.04 24.84
CA LYS A 99 3.30 7.90 25.78
C LYS A 99 2.85 6.57 25.15
N VAL A 100 2.31 6.62 23.92
CA VAL A 100 1.84 5.44 23.16
C VAL A 100 2.88 5.00 22.12
N CYS A 101 3.98 5.75 21.96
CA CYS A 101 5.18 5.27 21.27
C CYS A 101 5.97 4.36 22.23
N ASN A 102 5.55 3.09 22.31
CA ASN A 102 6.41 2.01 22.80
C ASN A 102 7.32 1.52 21.67
#